data_AF-A0A8J4TGH3-F1
#
_entry.id   AF-A0A8J4TGH3-F1
#
_cell.length_a   1.000
_cell.length_b   1.000
_cell.length_c   1.000
_cell.angle_alpha   90.00
_cell.angle_beta   90.00
_cell.angle_gamma   90.00
#
_symmetry.space_group_name_H-M   'P 1'
#
loop_
_entity.id
_entity.type
_entity.pdbx_description
1 polymer ?
#
loop_
_entity_poly.entity_id
_entity_poly.type
_entity_poly.pdbx_seq_one_letter_code
_entity_poly.pdbx_strand_id
1 'polypeptide(L)'
;MELGALALVTNGQRVLESVVSLDSIVPRTLRPTLTDEQWSTGISRVLRSMKKFTKDEARLMFLLLIHELPTFGSTFFEVTQTRNPDFPVRILLGVNQAGILIIDAKSRELLTRIAFDDITNWSYNKTSISLTIGNLVSCIMLDCETHQGYELDELIRAYRKQLVSMNKRTN
;
A
#
# COMPACT_ATOMS: atom_id res chain seq x y z
N MET A 1 7.71 14.32 7.84
CA MET A 1 7.23 15.44 8.70
C MET A 1 5.99 16.09 8.09
N GLU A 2 6.03 16.49 6.82
CA GLU A 2 4.91 17.16 6.15
C GLU A 2 3.60 16.36 6.13
N LEU A 3 3.63 15.10 5.69
CA LEU A 3 2.48 14.19 5.74
C LEU A 3 1.90 14.05 7.16
N GLY A 4 2.77 14.02 8.18
CA GLY A 4 2.35 13.95 9.58
C GLY A 4 1.63 15.22 10.05
N ALA A 5 2.14 16.40 9.66
CA ALA A 5 1.48 17.67 9.95
C ALA A 5 0.12 17.78 9.23
N LEU A 6 0.06 17.39 7.95
CA LEU A 6 -1.19 17.37 7.19
C LEU A 6 -2.23 16.44 7.86
N ALA A 7 -1.84 15.23 8.28
CA ALA A 7 -2.73 14.29 8.96
C ALA A 7 -3.31 14.85 10.28
N LEU A 8 -2.55 15.64 11.02
CA LEU A 8 -3.05 16.34 12.20
C LEU A 8 -4.05 17.44 11.81
N VAL A 9 -3.75 18.22 10.76
CA VAL A 9 -4.64 19.29 10.28
C VAL A 9 -5.97 18.71 9.78
N THR A 10 -5.98 17.56 9.11
CA THR A 10 -7.21 16.87 8.66
C THR A 10 -8.10 16.44 9.82
N ASN A 11 -7.50 16.09 10.95
CA ASN A 11 -8.21 15.72 12.19
C ASN A 11 -8.62 16.95 13.03
N GLY A 12 -8.27 18.16 12.59
CA GLY A 12 -8.58 19.41 13.30
C GLY A 12 -7.57 19.81 14.36
N GLN A 13 -6.48 19.06 14.49
CA GLN A 13 -5.38 19.41 15.39
C GLN A 13 -4.53 20.51 14.74
N ARG A 14 -4.18 21.53 15.53
CA ARG A 14 -3.39 22.69 15.09
C ARG A 14 -2.07 22.84 15.86
N VAL A 15 -1.90 22.00 16.87
CA VAL A 15 -0.72 21.88 17.70
C VAL A 15 -0.46 20.39 17.94
N LEU A 16 0.80 20.03 18.11
CA LEU A 16 1.16 18.71 18.57
C LEU A 16 0.99 18.68 20.09
N GLU A 17 -0.13 18.16 20.57
CA GLU A 17 -0.39 18.03 22.01
C GLU A 17 0.48 16.92 22.60
N SER A 18 0.87 17.05 23.86
CA SER A 18 1.69 16.05 24.55
C SER A 18 1.03 14.67 24.65
N VAL A 19 -0.29 14.61 24.52
CA VAL A 19 -1.08 13.36 24.51
C VAL A 19 -1.05 12.62 23.17
N VAL A 20 -0.62 13.28 22.08
CA VAL A 20 -0.56 12.65 20.77
C VAL A 20 0.72 11.84 20.64
N SER A 21 0.58 10.52 20.56
CA SER A 21 1.72 9.63 20.32
C SER A 21 2.31 9.85 18.92
N LEU A 22 3.63 10.00 18.82
CA LEU A 22 4.31 10.07 17.53
C LEU A 22 4.08 8.81 16.68
N ASP A 23 3.79 7.67 17.29
CA ASP A 23 3.51 6.42 16.58
C ASP A 23 2.19 6.45 15.80
N SER A 24 1.29 7.39 16.08
CA SER A 24 0.06 7.59 15.30
C SER A 24 0.26 8.54 14.12
N ILE A 25 1.39 9.27 14.06
CA ILE A 25 1.68 10.28 13.04
C ILE A 25 2.82 9.83 12.12
N VAL A 26 3.83 9.18 12.69
CA VAL A 26 5.06 8.79 12.00
C VAL A 26 5.06 7.27 11.82
N PRO A 27 5.25 6.77 10.58
CA PRO A 27 5.37 5.34 10.34
C PRO A 27 6.41 4.69 11.25
N ARG A 28 6.07 3.54 11.84
CA ARG A 28 6.94 2.80 12.78
C ARG A 28 8.34 2.54 12.21
N THR A 29 8.44 2.28 10.91
CA THR A 29 9.71 2.05 10.20
C THR A 29 10.62 3.28 10.17
N LEU A 30 10.06 4.49 10.23
CA LEU A 30 10.81 5.74 10.24
C LEU A 30 11.09 6.26 11.64
N ARG A 31 10.41 5.75 12.67
CA ARG A 31 10.60 6.18 14.07
C ARG A 31 12.07 6.18 14.52
N PRO A 32 12.91 5.16 14.20
CA PRO A 32 14.30 5.12 14.65
C PRO A 32 15.23 6.16 13.97
N THR A 33 14.78 6.84 12.92
CA THR A 33 15.65 7.73 12.12
C THR A 33 15.95 9.07 12.79
N LEU A 34 15.13 9.50 13.74
CA LEU A 34 15.28 10.75 14.50
C LEU A 34 14.78 10.56 15.93
N THR A 35 15.22 11.42 16.84
CA THR A 35 14.70 11.44 18.22
C THR A 35 13.26 11.98 18.27
N ASP A 36 12.55 11.68 19.36
CA ASP A 36 11.18 12.17 19.58
C ASP A 36 11.11 13.70 19.59
N GLU A 37 12.12 14.36 20.14
CA GLU A 37 12.23 15.83 20.14
C GLU A 37 12.41 16.39 18.72
N GLN A 38 13.25 15.76 17.90
CA GLN A 38 13.47 16.16 16.52
C GLN A 38 12.21 15.98 15.67
N TRP A 39 11.51 14.84 15.82
CA TRP A 39 10.22 14.61 15.19
C TRP A 39 9.19 15.65 15.62
N SER A 40 9.04 15.86 16.93
CA SER A 40 8.04 16.77 17.51
C SER A 40 8.27 18.22 17.08
N THR A 41 9.51 18.69 17.15
CA THR A 41 9.91 20.02 16.69
C THR A 41 9.67 20.18 15.19
N GLY A 42 10.07 19.19 14.41
CA GLY A 42 9.91 19.20 12.96
C GLY A 42 8.45 19.25 12.51
N ILE A 43 7.60 18.40 13.09
CA ILE A 43 6.15 18.38 12.82
C ILE A 43 5.49 19.68 13.29
N SER A 44 5.82 20.16 14.50
CA SER A 44 5.29 21.41 15.04
C SER A 44 5.63 22.62 14.17
N ARG A 45 6.83 22.65 13.59
CA ARG A 45 7.24 23.71 12.65
C ARG A 45 6.36 23.71 11.40
N VAL A 46 6.11 22.56 10.80
CA VAL A 46 5.25 22.45 9.61
C VAL A 46 3.78 22.76 9.94
N LEU A 47 3.28 22.30 11.09
CA LEU A 47 1.93 22.67 11.55
C LEU A 47 1.73 24.19 11.64
N ARG A 48 2.74 24.92 12.14
CA ARG A 48 2.69 26.38 12.26
C ARG A 48 2.64 27.09 10.90
N SER A 49 3.24 26.52 9.84
CA SER A 49 3.13 27.10 8.49
C SER A 49 1.77 26.81 7.84
N MET A 50 1.07 25.76 8.29
CA MET A 50 -0.25 25.35 7.78
C MET A 50 -1.44 25.96 8.55
N LYS A 51 -1.24 27.01 9.36
CA LYS A 51 -2.30 27.62 10.21
C LYS A 51 -3.58 27.99 9.46
N LYS A 52 -3.46 28.41 8.20
CA LYS A 52 -4.57 28.85 7.36
C LYS A 52 -5.24 27.73 6.56
N PHE A 53 -4.65 26.52 6.55
CA PHE A 53 -5.24 25.40 5.84
C PHE A 53 -6.55 25.00 6.50
N THR A 54 -7.59 24.88 5.69
CA THR A 54 -8.82 24.19 6.05
C THR A 54 -8.57 22.69 6.17
N LYS A 55 -9.51 21.97 6.79
CA LYS A 55 -9.43 20.49 6.85
C LYS A 55 -9.43 19.88 5.46
N ASP A 56 -10.19 20.45 4.52
CA ASP A 56 -10.33 19.93 3.16
C ASP A 56 -9.09 20.20 2.31
N GLU A 57 -8.49 21.39 2.39
CA GLU A 57 -7.20 21.66 1.74
C GLU A 57 -6.10 20.73 2.25
N ALA A 58 -6.07 20.45 3.56
CA ALA A 58 -5.09 19.52 4.12
C ALA A 58 -5.32 18.07 3.63
N ARG A 59 -6.58 17.64 3.49
CA ARG A 59 -6.91 16.32 2.90
C ARG A 59 -6.46 16.26 1.45
N LEU A 60 -6.79 17.29 0.66
CA LEU A 60 -6.40 17.37 -0.74
C LEU A 60 -4.87 17.33 -0.89
N MET A 61 -4.14 18.16 -0.14
CA MET A 61 -2.68 18.19 -0.19
C MET A 61 -2.05 16.89 0.30
N PHE A 62 -2.61 16.25 1.33
CA PHE A 62 -2.15 14.94 1.76
C PHE A 62 -2.25 13.93 0.62
N LEU A 63 -3.41 13.86 -0.03
CA LEU A 63 -3.64 12.97 -1.17
C LEU A 63 -2.72 13.30 -2.34
N LEU A 64 -2.57 14.58 -2.70
CA LEU A 64 -1.67 15.02 -3.77
C LEU A 64 -0.21 14.62 -3.51
N LEU A 65 0.26 14.63 -2.25
CA LEU A 65 1.63 14.21 -1.95
C LEU A 65 1.84 12.70 -2.07
N ILE A 66 0.80 11.88 -1.87
CA ILE A 66 0.95 10.42 -1.87
C ILE A 66 0.41 9.74 -3.13
N HIS A 67 -0.34 10.43 -3.99
CA HIS A 67 -1.02 9.81 -5.13
C HIS A 67 -0.04 9.24 -6.19
N GLU A 68 1.18 9.78 -6.28
CA GLU A 68 2.21 9.29 -7.20
C GLU A 68 2.91 8.02 -6.69
N LEU A 69 2.71 7.66 -5.42
CA LEU A 69 3.31 6.44 -4.88
C LEU A 69 2.69 5.22 -5.59
N PRO A 70 3.50 4.25 -6.02
CA PRO A 70 2.99 3.05 -6.71
C PRO A 70 2.04 2.24 -5.83
N THR A 71 2.15 2.41 -4.51
CA THR A 71 1.37 1.76 -3.46
C THR A 71 0.11 2.53 -3.06
N PHE A 72 -0.13 3.72 -3.62
CA PHE A 72 -1.34 4.49 -3.33
C PHE A 72 -2.61 3.72 -3.73
N GLY A 73 -3.64 3.83 -2.89
CA GLY A 73 -4.91 3.14 -3.13
C GLY A 73 -4.84 1.61 -3.11
N SER A 74 -3.81 1.03 -2.48
CA SER A 74 -3.67 -0.43 -2.40
C SER A 74 -4.29 -1.02 -1.15
N THR A 75 -4.83 -2.22 -1.28
CA THR A 75 -5.07 -3.13 -0.16
C THR A 75 -3.86 -4.05 -0.01
N PHE A 76 -3.35 -4.23 1.21
CA PHE A 76 -2.13 -5.01 1.45
C PHE A 76 -2.43 -6.32 2.19
N PHE A 77 -1.74 -7.38 1.79
CA PHE A 77 -1.81 -8.71 2.38
C PHE A 77 -0.40 -9.19 2.70
N GLU A 78 -0.08 -9.40 3.98
CA GLU A 78 1.18 -10.03 4.38
C GLU A 78 1.03 -11.55 4.23
N VAL A 79 1.92 -12.16 3.46
CA VAL A 79 1.83 -13.58 3.10
C VAL A 79 3.21 -14.24 3.15
N THR A 80 3.20 -15.57 3.31
CA THR A 80 4.40 -16.39 3.22
C THR A 80 4.38 -17.17 1.91
N GLN A 81 5.28 -16.88 0.98
CA GLN A 81 5.38 -17.64 -0.27
C GLN A 81 6.30 -18.85 -0.11
N THR A 82 5.97 -19.97 -0.75
CA THR A 82 6.66 -21.25 -0.54
C THR A 82 7.32 -21.84 -1.79
N ARG A 83 7.20 -21.17 -2.94
CA ARG A 83 7.52 -21.79 -4.23
C ARG A 83 8.54 -21.07 -5.08
N ASN A 84 8.52 -19.74 -5.12
CA ASN A 84 9.36 -18.99 -6.02
C ASN A 84 10.66 -18.55 -5.29
N PRO A 85 11.83 -19.11 -5.64
CA PRO A 85 13.09 -18.77 -4.98
C PRO A 85 13.59 -17.36 -5.30
N ASP A 86 13.08 -16.72 -6.36
CA ASP A 86 13.47 -15.36 -6.73
C ASP A 86 12.90 -14.30 -5.78
N PHE A 87 11.90 -14.67 -4.97
CA PHE A 87 11.28 -13.78 -3.99
C PHE A 87 11.62 -14.19 -2.55
N PRO A 88 11.69 -13.23 -1.61
CA PRO A 88 11.76 -13.52 -0.18
C PRO A 88 10.60 -14.41 0.27
N VAL A 89 10.81 -15.17 1.35
CA VAL A 89 9.77 -16.04 1.93
C VAL A 89 8.57 -15.22 2.45
N ARG A 90 8.83 -14.06 3.07
CA ARG A 90 7.78 -13.15 3.54
C ARG A 90 7.67 -11.96 2.60
N ILE A 91 6.49 -11.77 2.03
CA ILE A 91 6.19 -10.69 1.09
C ILE A 91 4.90 -9.99 1.49
N LEU A 92 4.74 -8.77 1.01
CA LEU A 92 3.50 -8.00 1.09
C LEU A 92 2.93 -7.89 -0.33
N LEU A 93 1.73 -8.43 -0.53
CA LEU A 93 0.98 -8.26 -1.76
C LEU A 93 0.16 -6.98 -1.67
N GLY A 94 0.43 -6.00 -2.52
CA GLY A 94 -0.37 -4.78 -2.65
C GLY A 94 -1.28 -4.87 -3.86
N VAL A 95 -2.59 -4.86 -3.70
CA VAL A 95 -3.55 -4.92 -4.81
C VAL A 95 -4.16 -3.54 -5.04
N ASN A 96 -3.98 -2.99 -6.25
CA ASN A 96 -4.53 -1.69 -6.65
C ASN A 96 -4.86 -1.64 -8.14
N GLN A 97 -5.24 -0.46 -8.65
CA GLN A 97 -5.61 -0.25 -10.05
C GLN A 97 -4.51 -0.65 -11.07
N ALA A 98 -3.25 -0.68 -10.66
CA ALA A 98 -2.13 -1.01 -11.52
C ALA A 98 -1.82 -2.52 -11.58
N GLY A 99 -2.43 -3.33 -10.70
CA GLY A 99 -2.20 -4.77 -10.61
C GLY A 99 -1.92 -5.26 -9.19
N ILE A 100 -1.16 -6.34 -9.10
CA ILE A 100 -0.62 -6.88 -7.85
C ILE A 100 0.85 -6.50 -7.73
N LEU A 101 1.19 -5.75 -6.69
CA LEU A 101 2.54 -5.40 -6.29
C LEU A 101 3.10 -6.50 -5.40
N ILE A 102 4.31 -6.98 -5.69
CA ILE A 102 5.07 -7.85 -4.79
C ILE A 102 6.13 -6.98 -4.11
N ILE A 103 6.04 -6.88 -2.78
CA ILE A 103 6.89 -6.03 -1.96
C ILE A 103 7.60 -6.91 -0.93
N ASP A 104 8.89 -6.69 -0.70
CA ASP A 104 9.61 -7.37 0.40
C ASP A 104 9.03 -6.89 1.75
N ALA A 105 8.58 -7.82 2.60
CA ALA A 105 7.97 -7.49 3.89
C ALA A 105 8.95 -6.80 4.87
N LYS A 106 10.26 -7.04 4.72
CA LYS A 106 11.31 -6.47 5.55
C LYS A 106 11.83 -5.15 4.99
N SER A 107 12.33 -5.13 3.76
CA SER A 107 12.93 -3.91 3.18
C SER A 107 11.90 -2.89 2.72
N ARG A 108 10.64 -3.32 2.50
CA ARG A 108 9.57 -2.52 1.90
C ARG A 108 9.85 -2.08 0.46
N GLU A 109 10.82 -2.72 -0.20
CA GLU A 109 11.14 -2.50 -1.60
C GLU A 109 10.12 -3.18 -2.50
N LEU A 110 9.70 -2.48 -3.56
CA LEU A 110 8.86 -3.03 -4.62
C LEU A 110 9.71 -3.95 -5.50
N LEU A 111 9.46 -5.26 -5.43
CA LEU A 111 10.20 -6.27 -6.18
C LEU A 111 9.69 -6.36 -7.62
N THR A 112 8.37 -6.38 -7.81
CA THR A 112 7.76 -6.38 -9.14
C THR A 112 6.28 -5.99 -9.08
N ARG A 113 5.70 -5.69 -10.25
CA ARG A 113 4.27 -5.48 -10.46
C ARG A 113 3.75 -6.47 -11.50
N ILE A 114 2.69 -7.17 -11.16
CA ILE A 114 1.97 -8.10 -12.02
C ILE A 114 0.68 -7.43 -12.50
N ALA A 115 0.51 -7.25 -13.82
CA ALA A 115 -0.75 -6.76 -14.35
C ALA A 115 -1.85 -7.82 -14.21
N PHE A 116 -3.11 -7.41 -14.06
CA PHE A 116 -4.22 -8.36 -13.92
C PHE A 116 -4.42 -9.26 -15.16
N ASP A 117 -4.02 -8.76 -16.34
CA ASP A 117 -4.07 -9.48 -17.62
C ASP A 117 -2.97 -10.56 -17.72
N ASP A 118 -1.87 -10.41 -16.98
CA ASP A 118 -0.78 -11.39 -16.95
C ASP A 118 -1.08 -12.56 -16.01
N ILE A 119 -1.99 -12.38 -15.05
CA ILE A 119 -2.49 -13.51 -14.25
C ILE A 119 -3.25 -14.43 -15.22
N THR A 120 -3.02 -15.73 -15.21
CA THR A 120 -3.77 -16.66 -16.06
C THR A 120 -4.75 -17.48 -15.26
N ASN A 121 -4.38 -17.83 -14.04
CA ASN A 121 -5.24 -18.55 -13.13
C ASN A 121 -4.94 -18.18 -11.68
N TRP A 122 -5.95 -18.30 -10.81
CA TRP A 122 -5.77 -18.25 -9.38
C TRP A 122 -6.79 -19.12 -8.66
N SER A 123 -6.42 -19.60 -7.50
CA SER A 123 -7.30 -20.39 -6.64
C SER A 123 -6.88 -20.21 -5.19
N TYR A 124 -7.84 -20.21 -4.27
CA TYR A 124 -7.55 -20.10 -2.85
C TYR A 124 -8.33 -21.13 -2.03
N ASN A 125 -7.85 -21.37 -0.82
CA ASN A 125 -8.54 -22.11 0.22
C ASN A 125 -8.43 -21.34 1.55
N LYS A 126 -8.76 -21.97 2.68
CA LYS A 126 -8.76 -21.32 4.00
C LYS A 126 -7.38 -20.84 4.49
N THR A 127 -6.30 -21.36 3.93
CA THR A 127 -4.94 -21.17 4.43
C THR A 127 -3.94 -20.81 3.33
N SER A 128 -4.34 -20.80 2.06
CA SER A 128 -3.45 -20.42 0.97
C SER A 128 -4.17 -19.84 -0.24
N ILE A 129 -3.41 -19.11 -1.05
CA ILE A 129 -3.77 -18.68 -2.40
C ILE A 129 -2.62 -18.99 -3.36
N SER A 130 -2.98 -19.46 -4.54
CA SER A 130 -2.06 -19.81 -5.63
C SER A 130 -2.35 -18.92 -6.82
N LEU A 131 -1.32 -18.29 -7.39
CA LEU A 131 -1.39 -17.45 -8.58
C LEU A 131 -0.48 -18.04 -9.66
N THR A 132 -1.03 -18.20 -10.87
CA THR A 132 -0.26 -18.54 -12.08
C THR A 132 -0.21 -17.29 -12.95
N ILE A 133 0.99 -16.84 -13.32
CA ILE A 133 1.24 -15.59 -14.03
C ILE A 133 2.08 -15.89 -15.28
N GLY A 134 1.76 -15.23 -16.40
CA GLY A 134 2.45 -15.39 -17.67
C GLY A 134 1.84 -16.47 -18.55
N ASN A 135 2.64 -17.09 -19.40
CA ASN A 135 2.18 -18.05 -20.41
C ASN A 135 2.93 -19.40 -20.30
N LEU A 136 2.69 -20.31 -21.24
CA LEU A 136 3.31 -21.64 -21.26
C LEU A 136 4.85 -21.62 -21.38
N VAL A 137 5.43 -20.51 -21.86
CA VAL A 137 6.88 -20.36 -22.09
C VAL A 137 7.56 -19.67 -20.90
N SER A 138 6.92 -18.67 -20.31
CA SER A 138 7.38 -17.97 -19.11
C SER A 138 6.23 -17.91 -18.11
N CYS A 139 6.29 -18.81 -17.13
CA CYS A 139 5.27 -18.97 -16.11
C CYS A 139 5.88 -18.73 -14.73
N ILE A 140 5.33 -17.77 -14.00
CA ILE A 140 5.63 -17.55 -12.59
C ILE A 140 4.48 -18.15 -11.79
N MET A 141 4.81 -19.00 -10.83
CA MET A 141 3.84 -19.56 -9.88
C MET A 141 4.14 -19.05 -8.49
N LEU A 142 3.13 -18.42 -7.88
CA LEU A 142 3.21 -17.88 -6.54
C LEU A 142 2.21 -18.59 -5.65
N ASP A 143 2.71 -19.42 -4.74
CA ASP A 143 1.92 -20.12 -3.74
C ASP A 143 2.16 -19.46 -2.39
N CYS A 144 1.12 -18.82 -1.86
CA CYS A 144 1.16 -17.97 -0.67
C CYS A 144 0.28 -18.55 0.44
N GLU A 145 0.85 -18.74 1.62
CA GLU A 145 0.09 -19.01 2.84
C GLU A 145 -0.54 -17.72 3.37
N THR A 146 -1.87 -17.75 3.53
CA THR A 146 -2.67 -16.63 4.04
C THR A 146 -4.08 -17.08 4.40
N HIS A 147 -4.69 -16.42 5.39
CA HIS A 147 -6.11 -16.59 5.71
C HIS A 147 -7.02 -15.61 4.95
N GLN A 148 -6.43 -14.68 4.19
CA GLN A 148 -7.14 -13.62 3.47
C GLN A 148 -7.28 -13.92 1.96
N GLY A 149 -7.24 -15.20 1.60
CA GLY A 149 -7.30 -15.63 0.19
C GLY A 149 -8.62 -15.24 -0.49
N TYR A 150 -9.72 -15.19 0.28
CA TYR A 150 -11.04 -14.77 -0.21
C TYR A 150 -11.05 -13.29 -0.61
N GLU A 151 -10.55 -12.41 0.25
CA GLU A 151 -10.48 -10.98 -0.02
C GLU A 151 -9.57 -10.67 -1.21
N LEU A 152 -8.48 -11.41 -1.36
CA LEU A 152 -7.57 -11.28 -2.49
C LEU A 152 -8.23 -11.75 -3.80
N ASP A 153 -8.98 -12.87 -3.78
CA ASP A 153 -9.79 -13.35 -4.91
C ASP A 153 -10.85 -12.31 -5.34
N GLU A 154 -11.61 -11.77 -4.38
CA GLU A 154 -12.64 -10.75 -4.67
C GLU A 154 -12.05 -9.49 -5.31
N LEU A 155 -10.89 -9.03 -4.83
CA LEU A 155 -10.22 -7.88 -5.44
C LEU A 155 -9.73 -8.19 -6.87
N ILE A 156 -9.11 -9.35 -7.10
CA ILE A 156 -8.67 -9.76 -8.45
C ILE A 156 -9.87 -9.81 -9.40
N ARG A 157 -11.00 -10.41 -8.98
CA ARG A 157 -12.24 -10.49 -9.77
C ARG A 157 -12.78 -9.11 -10.08
N ALA A 158 -12.87 -8.23 -9.09
CA ALA A 158 -13.40 -6.89 -9.24
C ALA A 158 -12.59 -6.07 -10.26
N TYR A 159 -11.26 -6.07 -10.14
CA TYR A 159 -10.38 -5.34 -11.05
C TYR A 159 -10.40 -5.91 -12.47
N ARG A 160 -10.39 -7.24 -12.64
CA ARG A 160 -10.54 -7.86 -13.97
C ARG A 160 -11.86 -7.49 -14.65
N LYS A 161 -12.96 -7.56 -13.91
CA LYS A 161 -14.28 -7.18 -14.43
C LYS A 161 -14.30 -5.72 -14.90
N GLN A 162 -13.66 -4.84 -14.14
CA GLN A 162 -13.53 -3.43 -14.50
C GLN A 162 -12.68 -3.24 -15.77
N LEU A 163 -11.52 -3.90 -15.89
CA LEU A 163 -10.67 -3.85 -17.09
C LEU A 163 -11.41 -4.26 -18.36
N VAL A 164 -12.12 -5.40 -18.31
CA VAL A 164 -12.95 -5.86 -19.43
C VAL A 164 -14.04 -4.85 -19.77
N SER A 165 -14.65 -4.22 -18.77
CA SER A 165 -15.70 -3.21 -18.99
C SER A 165 -15.17 -1.93 -19.66
N MET A 166 -13.93 -1.54 -19.35
CA MET A 166 -13.28 -0.37 -19.95
C MET A 166 -12.88 -0.65 -21.39
N ASN A 167 -12.28 -1.80 -21.68
CA ASN A 167 -11.89 -2.17 -23.06
C ASN A 167 -13.08 -2.26 -24.02
N LYS A 168 -14.28 -2.57 -23.51
CA LYS A 168 -15.53 -2.56 -24.29
C LYS A 168 -16.07 -1.15 -24.59
N ARG A 169 -15.65 -0.12 -23.86
CA ARG A 169 -16.09 1.28 -24.08
C ARG A 169 -15.17 2.04 -25.03
N THR A 170 -13.94 1.55 -25.21
CA THR A 170 -12.92 2.16 -26.08
C THR A 170 -12.94 1.60 -27.50
N ASN A 171 -13.75 0.58 -27.77
CA ASN A 171 -14.05 -0.01 -29.09
C ASN A 171 -15.48 0.30 -29.50
#